data_AF-A0A3N4N4Q6-F1
#
_entry.id   AF-A0A3N4N4Q6-F1
#
_cell.length_a   1.000
_cell.length_b   1.000
_cell.length_c   1.000
_cell.angle_alpha   90.00
_cell.angle_beta   90.00
_cell.angle_gamma   90.00
#
_symmetry.space_group_name_H-M   'P 1'
#
loop_
_entity.id
_entity.type
_entity.pdbx_description
1 polymer ?
#
loop_
_entity_poly.entity_id
_entity_poly.type
_entity_poly.pdbx_seq_one_letter_code
_entity_poly.pdbx_strand_id
1 'polypeptide(L)'
;MQNITIPFNVNPFERLFIDKGLELLFKNSVDTYRLRLHNPKTLIEELVSVCQSSALGLLTNNDYASAIAKELSQLINEENHSIIFQKVSKKHFIDTLSKISNKNNALTIQSCKLILSDNTNYVTNTIDEIINLTSSYTELIDEDLKSNLEKKIVVLTNHFFVELVNSGYNKQYLYNFFQVSFVRNSNAGISFNERVEILKTLIAKPAEEFTIIYKIVGSSFQFIEFKKIDSVYELVNKRFRKIIEPIVSEQVNEFLTTNKLDQMITHSVSALDYLKAIELSLDKVSKDIDIYHLGLSKNSFKIDEKCAVIGKINPQKSATFPCNFQIDGYFRSNATIFEILLDKINKIKLNNTDRESFDKILSAIRYYRTGSESPELETKLLNYWIGLEYIFTSTRSEEKTIERIRTLFPKCHSLIYVKRNLHDFHRTLERLNVSIHIDGYSDDLEYLTNHATYQQIIDCSPNELLKFRAKYFRKWVEAPNNIQSTLRKHEINLTHNFTRLYRIRNEIVHNAAIKRGIYVSISHMKYYLTFILNSILDFMAEQSVDTDNDGKVSIDDYFIAQEIMLGSLNGGTIKEYIKIDNPAQIIY
;
A
#
# COMPACT_ATOMS: atom_id res chain seq x y z
N MET A 1 -6.74 -11.22 8.42
CA MET A 1 -8.21 -11.02 8.48
C MET A 1 -8.64 -10.64 9.89
N GLN A 2 -9.84 -10.09 10.05
CA GLN A 2 -10.40 -9.71 11.36
C GLN A 2 -11.50 -10.69 11.76
N ASN A 3 -11.56 -11.04 13.05
CA ASN A 3 -12.65 -11.84 13.59
C ASN A 3 -13.87 -10.93 13.81
N ILE A 4 -14.82 -11.00 12.89
CA ILE A 4 -15.99 -10.13 12.87
C ILE A 4 -17.29 -10.94 12.82
N THR A 5 -18.22 -10.56 13.69
CA THR A 5 -19.60 -11.03 13.67
C THR A 5 -20.46 -10.00 12.96
N ILE A 6 -21.22 -10.43 11.95
CA ILE A 6 -22.11 -9.57 11.19
C ILE A 6 -23.53 -9.71 11.79
N PRO A 7 -24.20 -8.62 12.18
CA PRO A 7 -25.48 -8.68 12.88
C PRO A 7 -26.70 -8.85 11.96
N PHE A 8 -26.49 -9.21 10.69
CA PHE A 8 -27.54 -9.36 9.68
C PHE A 8 -27.22 -10.51 8.72
N ASN A 9 -28.24 -10.98 8.02
CA ASN A 9 -28.12 -12.10 7.08
C ASN A 9 -27.36 -11.67 5.82
N VAL A 10 -26.35 -12.45 5.44
CA VAL A 10 -25.60 -12.31 4.20
C VAL A 10 -25.39 -13.68 3.57
N ASN A 11 -25.47 -13.75 2.24
CA ASN A 11 -25.05 -14.93 1.50
C ASN A 11 -23.50 -15.00 1.42
N PRO A 12 -22.91 -16.14 1.00
CA PRO A 12 -21.45 -16.29 0.93
C PRO A 12 -20.73 -15.27 0.02
N PHE A 13 -21.32 -14.86 -1.11
CA PHE A 13 -20.73 -13.87 -2.00
C PHE A 13 -20.76 -12.46 -1.41
N GLU A 14 -21.86 -12.09 -0.76
CA GLU A 14 -21.98 -10.84 0.01
C GLU A 14 -20.96 -10.82 1.16
N ARG A 15 -20.82 -11.94 1.88
CA ARG A 15 -19.83 -12.07 2.95
C ARG A 15 -18.40 -11.96 2.43
N LEU A 16 -18.10 -12.56 1.28
CA LEU A 16 -16.80 -12.45 0.62
C LEU A 16 -16.45 -11.01 0.26
N PHE A 17 -17.42 -10.23 -0.26
CA PHE A 17 -17.25 -8.80 -0.53
C PHE A 17 -16.90 -8.02 0.75
N ILE A 18 -17.62 -8.27 1.84
CA ILE A 18 -17.39 -7.59 3.13
C ILE A 18 -16.02 -7.95 3.71
N ASP A 19 -15.70 -9.24 3.80
CA ASP A 19 -14.43 -9.73 4.33
C ASP A 19 -13.25 -9.18 3.51
N LYS A 20 -13.39 -9.14 2.17
CA LYS A 20 -12.36 -8.60 1.28
C LYS A 20 -12.22 -7.08 1.42
N GLY A 21 -13.32 -6.34 1.50
CA GLY A 21 -13.30 -4.89 1.68
C GLY A 21 -12.61 -4.48 2.98
N LEU A 22 -12.92 -5.16 4.08
CA LEU A 22 -12.26 -4.93 5.37
C LEU A 22 -10.76 -5.18 5.31
N GLU A 23 -10.33 -6.24 4.64
CA GLU A 23 -8.92 -6.53 4.47
C GLU A 23 -8.19 -5.47 3.63
N LEU A 24 -8.74 -5.08 2.49
CA LEU A 24 -8.10 -4.13 1.58
C LEU A 24 -7.86 -2.78 2.25
N LEU A 25 -8.83 -2.34 3.05
CA LEU A 25 -8.83 -1.05 3.73
C LEU A 25 -8.06 -1.06 5.06
N PHE A 26 -7.78 -2.22 5.64
CA PHE A 26 -7.07 -2.31 6.90
C PHE A 26 -5.59 -1.98 6.75
N LYS A 27 -5.08 -1.07 7.59
CA LYS A 27 -3.70 -0.57 7.54
C LYS A 27 -2.62 -1.61 7.82
N ASN A 28 -2.95 -2.65 8.60
CA ASN A 28 -1.99 -3.70 9.00
C ASN A 28 -2.10 -4.96 8.12
N SER A 29 -2.83 -4.91 7.00
CA SER A 29 -2.85 -6.02 6.05
C SER A 29 -1.45 -6.27 5.48
N VAL A 30 -1.07 -7.54 5.33
CA VAL A 30 0.19 -7.95 4.72
C VAL A 30 0.22 -7.48 3.26
N ASP A 31 1.40 -7.10 2.76
CA ASP A 31 1.60 -6.48 1.44
C ASP A 31 0.90 -7.23 0.29
N THR A 32 0.95 -8.56 0.26
CA THR A 32 0.26 -9.40 -0.75
C THR A 32 -1.25 -9.12 -0.84
N TYR A 33 -1.87 -8.73 0.28
CA TYR A 33 -3.32 -8.60 0.41
C TYR A 33 -3.79 -7.15 0.52
N ARG A 34 -2.86 -6.18 0.51
CA ARG A 34 -3.18 -4.74 0.53
C ARG A 34 -3.92 -4.32 -0.74
N LEU A 35 -4.56 -3.16 -0.63
CA LEU A 35 -5.11 -2.45 -1.78
C LEU A 35 -4.02 -2.24 -2.84
N ARG A 36 -4.34 -2.53 -4.10
CA ARG A 36 -3.38 -2.35 -5.21
C ARG A 36 -3.16 -0.86 -5.46
N LEU A 37 -2.06 -0.53 -6.12
CA LEU A 37 -1.78 0.84 -6.54
C LEU A 37 -2.77 1.33 -7.60
N HIS A 38 -3.11 0.44 -8.54
CA HIS A 38 -3.93 0.77 -9.69
C HIS A 38 -4.97 -0.30 -9.96
N ASN A 39 -6.10 0.17 -10.48
CA ASN A 39 -7.06 -0.58 -11.26
C ASN A 39 -6.81 -0.31 -12.76
N PRO A 40 -7.48 -1.03 -13.68
CA PRO A 40 -7.30 -0.83 -15.13
C PRO A 40 -7.52 0.61 -15.60
N LYS A 41 -8.51 1.34 -15.07
CA LYS A 41 -8.77 2.74 -15.44
C LYS A 41 -7.62 3.65 -15.03
N THR A 42 -7.18 3.57 -13.77
CA THR A 42 -6.07 4.37 -13.24
C THR A 42 -4.72 4.04 -13.89
N LEU A 43 -4.51 2.80 -14.40
CA LEU A 43 -3.36 2.50 -15.25
C LEU A 43 -3.45 3.17 -16.62
N ILE A 44 -4.64 3.29 -17.20
CA ILE A 44 -4.84 4.05 -18.45
C ILE A 44 -4.51 5.54 -18.20
N GLU A 45 -4.94 6.11 -17.07
CA GLU A 45 -4.59 7.47 -16.65
C GLU A 45 -3.07 7.64 -16.45
N GLU A 46 -2.43 6.68 -15.76
CA GLU A 46 -0.98 6.65 -15.57
C GLU A 46 -0.25 6.60 -16.92
N LEU A 47 -0.68 5.73 -17.84
CA LEU A 47 -0.09 5.59 -19.16
C LEU A 47 -0.19 6.88 -19.98
N VAL A 48 -1.35 7.56 -19.93
CA VAL A 48 -1.54 8.87 -20.57
C VAL A 48 -0.55 9.88 -20.02
N SER A 49 -0.43 9.98 -18.70
CA SER A 49 0.50 10.92 -18.05
C SER A 49 1.94 10.64 -18.45
N VAL A 50 2.38 9.37 -18.44
CA VAL A 50 3.74 8.98 -18.79
C VAL A 50 4.06 9.23 -20.27
N CYS A 51 3.15 8.87 -21.17
CA CYS A 51 3.33 9.14 -22.60
C CYS A 51 3.39 10.65 -22.90
N GLN A 52 2.61 11.48 -22.18
CA GLN A 52 2.68 12.94 -22.30
C GLN A 52 4.02 13.49 -21.81
N SER A 53 4.46 13.08 -20.62
CA SER A 53 5.76 13.51 -20.07
C SER A 53 6.94 13.06 -20.95
N SER A 54 6.85 11.86 -21.54
CA SER A 54 7.82 11.38 -22.54
C SER A 54 7.79 12.22 -23.81
N ALA A 55 6.61 12.55 -24.35
CA ALA A 55 6.48 13.40 -25.53
C ALA A 55 7.01 14.83 -25.32
N LEU A 56 6.95 15.35 -24.09
CA LEU A 56 7.52 16.64 -23.70
C LEU A 56 9.03 16.59 -23.39
N GLY A 57 9.66 15.41 -23.46
CA GLY A 57 11.08 15.23 -23.13
C GLY A 57 11.39 15.26 -21.62
N LEU A 58 10.38 15.31 -20.75
CA LEU A 58 10.53 15.28 -19.28
C LEU A 58 10.93 13.90 -18.76
N LEU A 59 10.58 12.85 -19.51
CA LEU A 59 11.00 11.47 -19.26
C LEU A 59 11.82 10.97 -20.45
N THR A 60 13.08 10.65 -20.19
CA THR A 60 14.04 10.23 -21.22
C THR A 60 14.05 8.71 -21.46
N ASN A 61 13.48 7.92 -20.54
CA ASN A 61 13.45 6.46 -20.64
C ASN A 61 12.07 5.95 -21.09
N ASN A 62 12.05 5.24 -22.23
CA ASN A 62 10.84 4.69 -22.82
C ASN A 62 10.32 3.44 -22.13
N ASP A 63 11.15 2.80 -21.30
CA ASP A 63 10.78 1.58 -20.58
C ASP A 63 9.60 1.81 -19.61
N TYR A 64 9.41 3.04 -19.11
CA TYR A 64 8.30 3.37 -18.23
C TYR A 64 6.94 3.13 -18.88
N ALA A 65 6.75 3.64 -20.10
CA ALA A 65 5.49 3.47 -20.83
C ALA A 65 5.28 2.00 -21.23
N SER A 66 6.36 1.32 -21.65
CA SER A 66 6.33 -0.10 -22.01
C SER A 66 5.93 -1.00 -20.84
N ALA A 67 6.48 -0.76 -19.65
CA ALA A 67 6.14 -1.53 -18.45
C ALA A 67 4.65 -1.37 -18.07
N ILE A 68 4.12 -0.14 -18.09
CA ILE A 68 2.70 0.13 -17.79
C ILE A 68 1.80 -0.51 -18.86
N ALA A 69 2.17 -0.41 -20.14
CA ALA A 69 1.40 -1.00 -21.23
C ALA A 69 1.32 -2.54 -21.11
N LYS A 70 2.41 -3.19 -20.68
CA LYS A 70 2.43 -4.64 -20.40
C LYS A 70 1.53 -5.00 -19.22
N GLU A 71 1.63 -4.27 -18.10
CA GLU A 71 0.78 -4.45 -16.92
C GLU A 71 -0.71 -4.31 -17.29
N LEU A 72 -1.06 -3.24 -18.01
CA LEU A 72 -2.42 -2.96 -18.45
C LEU A 72 -2.94 -4.04 -19.41
N SER A 73 -2.12 -4.48 -20.37
CA SER A 73 -2.48 -5.54 -21.31
C SER A 73 -2.81 -6.84 -20.58
N GLN A 74 -2.04 -7.19 -19.55
CA GLN A 74 -2.30 -8.37 -18.74
C GLN A 74 -3.66 -8.28 -18.02
N LEU A 75 -3.95 -7.16 -17.37
CA LEU A 75 -5.22 -6.97 -16.65
C LEU A 75 -6.45 -6.98 -17.58
N ILE A 76 -6.32 -6.41 -18.78
CA ILE A 76 -7.40 -6.42 -19.78
C ILE A 76 -7.66 -7.83 -20.31
N ASN A 77 -6.62 -8.65 -20.44
CA ASN A 77 -6.75 -10.04 -20.89
C ASN A 77 -7.36 -10.97 -19.83
N GLU A 78 -7.30 -10.59 -18.54
CA GLU A 78 -7.90 -11.38 -17.46
C GLU A 78 -9.43 -11.21 -17.33
N GLU A 79 -10.06 -10.32 -18.11
CA GLU A 79 -11.52 -10.07 -18.23
C GLU A 79 -12.26 -9.71 -16.92
N ASN A 80 -11.52 -9.43 -15.84
CA ASN A 80 -12.07 -9.04 -14.53
C ASN A 80 -11.91 -7.53 -14.28
N HIS A 81 -12.31 -6.68 -15.22
CA HIS A 81 -11.92 -5.26 -15.21
C HIS A 81 -13.04 -4.22 -15.30
N SER A 82 -14.27 -4.57 -15.66
CA SER A 82 -15.42 -3.64 -15.84
C SER A 82 -15.22 -2.49 -16.86
N ILE A 83 -14.05 -2.40 -17.53
CA ILE A 83 -13.80 -1.42 -18.61
C ILE A 83 -14.70 -1.68 -19.81
N ILE A 84 -15.33 -0.60 -20.28
CA ILE A 84 -16.17 -0.54 -21.49
C ILE A 84 -15.32 -0.12 -22.69
N PHE A 85 -15.48 -0.83 -23.80
CA PHE A 85 -14.76 -0.61 -25.06
C PHE A 85 -15.75 -0.23 -26.18
N GLN A 86 -16.29 1.00 -26.14
CA GLN A 86 -17.32 1.45 -27.10
C GLN A 86 -16.70 2.08 -28.35
N LYS A 87 -15.79 3.05 -28.17
CA LYS A 87 -15.15 3.78 -29.29
C LYS A 87 -13.92 3.08 -29.84
N VAL A 88 -13.23 2.31 -29.00
CA VAL A 88 -12.02 1.56 -29.35
C VAL A 88 -12.23 0.11 -28.99
N SER A 89 -12.08 -0.81 -29.97
CA SER A 89 -12.23 -2.23 -29.68
C SER A 89 -11.09 -2.75 -28.79
N LYS A 90 -11.41 -3.70 -27.89
CA LYS A 90 -10.43 -4.37 -27.00
C LYS A 90 -9.20 -4.88 -27.77
N LYS A 91 -9.44 -5.55 -28.91
CA LYS A 91 -8.38 -6.10 -29.78
C LYS A 91 -7.44 -5.01 -30.31
N HIS A 92 -8.01 -3.91 -30.82
CA HIS A 92 -7.21 -2.79 -31.32
C HIS A 92 -6.42 -2.09 -30.20
N PHE A 93 -7.03 -1.97 -29.01
CA PHE A 93 -6.35 -1.36 -27.88
C PHE A 93 -5.16 -2.19 -27.42
N ILE A 94 -5.29 -3.50 -27.29
CA ILE A 94 -4.17 -4.41 -26.94
C ILE A 94 -3.04 -4.33 -27.98
N ASP A 95 -3.38 -4.30 -29.28
CA ASP A 95 -2.39 -4.13 -30.35
C ASP A 95 -1.64 -2.79 -30.21
N THR A 96 -2.36 -1.71 -29.89
CA THR A 96 -1.77 -0.39 -29.63
C THR A 96 -0.79 -0.44 -28.45
N LEU A 97 -1.15 -1.09 -27.34
CA LEU A 97 -0.30 -1.24 -26.16
C LEU A 97 0.99 -2.01 -26.47
N SER A 98 0.93 -3.02 -27.34
CA SER A 98 2.11 -3.82 -27.72
C SER A 98 3.14 -3.06 -28.59
N LYS A 99 2.71 -2.00 -29.28
CA LYS A 99 3.51 -1.20 -30.22
C LYS A 99 3.97 0.14 -29.65
N ILE A 100 3.93 0.27 -28.33
CA ILE A 100 4.24 1.52 -27.66
C ILE A 100 5.71 1.94 -27.89
N SER A 101 5.89 3.19 -28.32
CA SER A 101 7.19 3.81 -28.57
C SER A 101 7.01 5.33 -28.66
N ASN A 102 8.11 6.09 -28.57
CA ASN A 102 8.06 7.55 -28.66
C ASN A 102 7.38 8.06 -29.93
N LYS A 103 7.50 7.32 -31.04
CA LYS A 103 6.85 7.66 -32.32
C LYS A 103 5.33 7.46 -32.28
N ASN A 104 4.84 6.55 -31.44
CA ASN A 104 3.43 6.16 -31.34
C ASN A 104 2.74 6.66 -30.06
N ASN A 105 3.40 7.53 -29.28
CA ASN A 105 2.83 8.08 -28.04
C ASN A 105 1.51 8.81 -28.32
N ALA A 106 1.41 9.57 -29.41
CA ALA A 106 0.18 10.29 -29.76
C ALA A 106 -1.01 9.35 -29.97
N LEU A 107 -0.84 8.27 -30.74
CA LEU A 107 -1.89 7.27 -30.97
C LEU A 107 -2.30 6.61 -29.65
N THR A 108 -1.32 6.21 -28.84
CA THR A 108 -1.56 5.58 -27.52
C THR A 108 -2.36 6.51 -26.61
N ILE A 109 -1.98 7.79 -26.52
CA ILE A 109 -2.69 8.79 -25.72
C ILE A 109 -4.13 8.96 -26.20
N GLN A 110 -4.37 9.05 -27.51
CA GLN A 110 -5.72 9.23 -28.04
C GLN A 110 -6.60 7.99 -27.80
N SER A 111 -6.08 6.78 -28.03
CA SER A 111 -6.79 5.54 -27.72
C SER A 111 -7.16 5.45 -26.24
N CYS A 112 -6.23 5.80 -25.34
CA CYS A 112 -6.49 5.84 -23.90
C CYS A 112 -7.57 6.87 -23.54
N LYS A 113 -7.50 8.09 -24.09
CA LYS A 113 -8.51 9.14 -23.84
C LYS A 113 -9.90 8.75 -24.31
N LEU A 114 -10.02 8.08 -25.45
CA LEU A 114 -11.29 7.55 -25.95
C LEU A 114 -11.87 6.53 -24.96
N ILE A 115 -11.05 5.58 -24.49
CA ILE A 115 -11.51 4.60 -23.49
C ILE A 115 -11.88 5.28 -22.18
N LEU A 116 -11.09 6.23 -21.68
CA LEU A 116 -11.44 6.98 -20.47
C LEU A 116 -12.78 7.72 -20.62
N SER A 117 -13.06 8.26 -21.81
CA SER A 117 -14.34 8.92 -22.10
C SER A 117 -15.54 7.97 -22.10
N ASP A 118 -15.32 6.69 -22.40
CA ASP A 118 -16.35 5.64 -22.33
C ASP A 118 -16.57 5.15 -20.88
N ASN A 119 -15.66 5.49 -19.96
CA ASN A 119 -15.58 4.95 -18.60
C ASN A 119 -15.65 6.05 -17.52
N THR A 120 -16.42 7.12 -17.75
CA THR A 120 -16.65 8.18 -16.75
C THR A 120 -17.36 7.65 -15.49
N ASN A 121 -18.28 6.70 -15.66
CA ASN A 121 -19.05 6.04 -14.58
C ASN A 121 -18.40 4.75 -14.06
N TYR A 122 -17.08 4.58 -14.22
CA TYR A 122 -16.38 3.32 -13.90
C TYR A 122 -16.63 2.82 -12.46
N VAL A 123 -16.61 3.70 -11.46
CA VAL A 123 -16.87 3.34 -10.06
C VAL A 123 -18.26 2.74 -9.86
N THR A 124 -19.28 3.36 -10.48
CA THR A 124 -20.67 2.93 -10.43
C THR A 124 -20.84 1.59 -11.12
N ASN A 125 -20.30 1.44 -12.34
CA ASN A 125 -20.33 0.19 -13.08
C ASN A 125 -19.65 -0.95 -12.32
N THR A 126 -18.53 -0.66 -11.66
CA THR A 126 -17.78 -1.65 -10.87
C THR A 126 -18.60 -2.13 -9.66
N ILE A 127 -19.21 -1.22 -8.90
CA ILE A 127 -20.02 -1.62 -7.73
C ILE A 127 -21.31 -2.32 -8.15
N ASP A 128 -21.96 -1.87 -9.22
CA ASP A 128 -23.17 -2.53 -9.74
C ASP A 128 -22.86 -3.93 -10.28
N GLU A 129 -21.71 -4.13 -10.93
CA GLU A 129 -21.26 -5.46 -11.33
C GLU A 129 -20.99 -6.36 -10.11
N ILE A 130 -20.36 -5.84 -9.05
CA ILE A 130 -20.19 -6.59 -7.79
C ILE A 130 -21.55 -7.01 -7.23
N ILE A 131 -22.53 -6.10 -7.15
CA ILE A 131 -23.87 -6.39 -6.61
C ILE A 131 -24.59 -7.45 -7.45
N ASN A 132 -24.48 -7.36 -8.77
CA ASN A 132 -25.06 -8.35 -9.67
C ASN A 132 -24.44 -9.74 -9.45
N LEU A 133 -23.12 -9.81 -9.25
CA LEU A 133 -22.41 -11.05 -8.92
C LEU A 133 -22.81 -11.59 -7.54
N THR A 134 -22.94 -10.74 -6.52
CA THR A 134 -23.35 -11.20 -5.18
C THR A 134 -24.80 -11.66 -5.15
N SER A 135 -25.66 -11.05 -5.98
CA SER A 135 -27.07 -11.42 -6.12
C SER A 135 -27.27 -12.70 -6.93
N SER A 136 -26.32 -13.06 -7.80
CA SER A 136 -26.38 -14.28 -8.60
C SER A 136 -26.03 -15.54 -7.81
N TYR A 137 -25.77 -15.43 -6.50
CA TYR A 137 -25.50 -16.59 -5.66
C TYR A 137 -26.73 -17.52 -5.63
N THR A 138 -26.55 -18.75 -6.09
CA THR A 138 -27.54 -19.83 -5.94
C THR A 138 -26.82 -21.06 -5.38
N GLU A 139 -27.49 -21.82 -4.51
CA GLU A 139 -26.88 -22.98 -3.84
C GLU A 139 -26.49 -24.10 -4.82
N LEU A 140 -26.99 -24.06 -6.07
CA LEU A 140 -26.86 -25.12 -7.07
C LEU A 140 -25.84 -24.83 -8.19
N ILE A 141 -24.96 -23.82 -8.04
CA ILE A 141 -23.96 -23.48 -9.06
C ILE A 141 -22.82 -24.53 -9.09
N ASP A 142 -22.40 -24.92 -10.29
CA ASP A 142 -21.15 -25.67 -10.54
C ASP A 142 -19.96 -25.04 -9.79
N GLU A 143 -19.16 -25.86 -9.08
CA GLU A 143 -18.05 -25.38 -8.24
C GLU A 143 -16.98 -24.61 -9.04
N ASP A 144 -16.72 -24.94 -10.31
CA ASP A 144 -15.75 -24.22 -11.15
C ASP A 144 -16.29 -22.83 -11.53
N LEU A 145 -17.58 -22.75 -11.86
CA LEU A 145 -18.24 -21.48 -12.13
C LEU A 145 -18.25 -20.60 -10.87
N LYS A 146 -18.59 -21.19 -9.72
CA LYS A 146 -18.56 -20.52 -8.42
C LYS A 146 -17.16 -19.98 -8.10
N SER A 147 -16.10 -20.77 -8.27
CA SER A 147 -14.72 -20.31 -8.05
C SER A 147 -14.33 -19.14 -8.94
N ASN A 148 -14.83 -19.08 -10.18
CA ASN A 148 -14.55 -17.97 -11.09
C ASN A 148 -15.28 -16.69 -10.66
N LEU A 149 -16.54 -16.80 -10.21
CA LEU A 149 -17.30 -15.68 -9.68
C LEU A 149 -16.70 -15.13 -8.37
N GLU A 150 -16.29 -16.01 -7.45
CA GLU A 150 -15.56 -15.64 -6.22
C GLU A 150 -14.31 -14.81 -6.55
N LYS A 151 -13.51 -15.28 -7.52
CA LYS A 151 -12.32 -14.57 -7.99
C LYS A 151 -12.69 -13.18 -8.54
N LYS A 152 -13.75 -13.10 -9.35
CA LYS A 152 -14.20 -11.83 -9.95
C LYS A 152 -14.64 -10.83 -8.88
N ILE A 153 -15.42 -11.26 -7.88
CA ILE A 153 -15.82 -10.41 -6.73
C ILE A 153 -14.57 -9.87 -6.02
N VAL A 154 -13.58 -10.72 -5.71
CA VAL A 154 -12.35 -10.30 -5.02
C VAL A 154 -11.57 -9.26 -5.82
N VAL A 155 -11.47 -9.44 -7.14
CA VAL A 155 -10.75 -8.50 -8.04
C VAL A 155 -11.50 -7.17 -8.17
N LEU A 156 -12.81 -7.21 -8.44
CA LEU A 156 -13.61 -5.99 -8.60
C LEU A 156 -13.73 -5.20 -7.29
N THR A 157 -13.80 -5.87 -6.14
CA THR A 157 -13.74 -5.20 -4.83
C THR A 157 -12.46 -4.39 -4.68
N ASN A 158 -11.33 -4.91 -5.16
CA ASN A 158 -10.06 -4.18 -5.19
C ASN A 158 -10.17 -2.94 -6.09
N HIS A 159 -10.65 -3.12 -7.33
CA HIS A 159 -10.80 -2.02 -8.29
C HIS A 159 -11.71 -0.90 -7.79
N PHE A 160 -12.81 -1.25 -7.12
CA PHE A 160 -13.75 -0.31 -6.50
C PHE A 160 -13.06 0.57 -5.46
N PHE A 161 -12.33 -0.02 -4.51
CA PHE A 161 -11.64 0.77 -3.48
C PHE A 161 -10.45 1.58 -4.03
N VAL A 162 -9.75 1.07 -5.05
CA VAL A 162 -8.73 1.86 -5.76
C VAL A 162 -9.36 3.10 -6.38
N GLU A 163 -10.52 2.95 -7.01
CA GLU A 163 -11.22 4.06 -7.66
C GLU A 163 -11.70 5.11 -6.65
N LEU A 164 -12.20 4.71 -5.48
CA LEU A 164 -12.56 5.64 -4.41
C LEU A 164 -11.36 6.41 -3.88
N VAL A 165 -10.22 5.75 -3.68
CA VAL A 165 -8.98 6.42 -3.27
C VAL A 165 -8.49 7.39 -4.35
N ASN A 166 -8.53 6.98 -5.62
CA ASN A 166 -8.17 7.84 -6.76
C ASN A 166 -9.10 9.06 -6.89
N SER A 167 -10.38 8.89 -6.58
CA SER A 167 -11.37 9.97 -6.58
C SER A 167 -11.15 11.00 -5.46
N GLY A 168 -10.28 10.69 -4.49
CA GLY A 168 -9.86 11.63 -3.44
C GLY A 168 -10.24 11.23 -2.03
N TYR A 169 -10.77 10.04 -1.80
CA TYR A 169 -10.99 9.56 -0.43
C TYR A 169 -9.71 9.09 0.25
N ASN A 170 -9.58 9.37 1.55
CA ASN A 170 -8.56 8.75 2.38
C ASN A 170 -8.94 7.29 2.73
N LYS A 171 -7.97 6.37 2.63
CA LYS A 171 -8.18 4.93 2.88
C LYS A 171 -8.67 4.62 4.30
N GLN A 172 -8.16 5.31 5.32
CA GLN A 172 -8.57 5.12 6.70
C GLN A 172 -10.00 5.63 6.95
N TYR A 173 -10.40 6.70 6.24
CA TYR A 173 -11.80 7.13 6.23
C TYR A 173 -12.69 6.06 5.62
N LEU A 174 -12.33 5.51 4.46
CA LEU A 174 -13.06 4.42 3.82
C LEU A 174 -13.16 3.20 4.74
N TYR A 175 -12.08 2.84 5.44
CA TYR A 175 -12.09 1.75 6.42
C TYR A 175 -13.12 1.99 7.53
N ASN A 176 -13.11 3.17 8.13
CA ASN A 176 -14.05 3.53 9.20
C ASN A 176 -15.48 3.54 8.69
N PHE A 177 -15.72 4.12 7.51
CA PHE A 177 -17.03 4.16 6.86
C PHE A 177 -17.55 2.75 6.56
N PHE A 178 -16.71 1.88 6.01
CA PHE A 178 -17.06 0.51 5.68
C PHE A 178 -17.36 -0.31 6.95
N GLN A 179 -16.54 -0.16 8.00
CA GLN A 179 -16.81 -0.80 9.30
C GLN A 179 -18.13 -0.34 9.92
N VAL A 180 -18.43 0.96 9.88
CA VAL A 180 -19.71 1.47 10.39
C VAL A 180 -20.87 0.90 9.59
N SER A 181 -20.75 0.87 8.26
CA SER A 181 -21.82 0.43 7.36
C SER A 181 -22.11 -1.08 7.44
N PHE A 182 -21.08 -1.93 7.56
CA PHE A 182 -21.24 -3.40 7.47
C PHE A 182 -20.98 -4.16 8.76
N VAL A 183 -20.32 -3.59 9.77
CA VAL A 183 -19.92 -4.33 10.98
C VAL A 183 -20.56 -3.74 12.25
N ARG A 184 -20.39 -2.44 12.49
CA ARG A 184 -20.78 -1.80 13.76
C ARG A 184 -22.25 -1.39 13.82
N ASN A 185 -22.90 -1.19 12.68
CA ASN A 185 -24.32 -0.86 12.65
C ASN A 185 -25.14 -2.13 12.96
N SER A 186 -25.52 -2.25 14.23
CA SER A 186 -26.28 -3.35 14.82
C SER A 186 -27.77 -3.36 14.46
N ASN A 187 -28.25 -2.41 13.65
CA ASN A 187 -29.63 -2.43 13.18
C ASN A 187 -29.83 -3.60 12.21
N ALA A 188 -30.30 -4.73 12.76
CA ALA A 188 -30.60 -5.95 12.02
C ALA A 188 -31.71 -5.76 10.96
N GLY A 189 -32.48 -4.66 11.04
CA GLY A 189 -33.51 -4.33 10.05
C GLY A 189 -32.97 -3.80 8.72
N ILE A 190 -31.66 -3.48 8.63
CA ILE A 190 -31.04 -2.98 7.39
C ILE A 190 -30.36 -4.15 6.66
N SER A 191 -30.86 -4.47 5.47
CA SER A 191 -30.37 -5.49 4.56
C SER A 191 -29.00 -5.17 3.95
N PHE A 192 -28.36 -6.17 3.33
CA PHE A 192 -27.12 -5.99 2.58
C PHE A 192 -27.26 -4.90 1.51
N ASN A 193 -28.31 -4.96 0.69
CA ASN A 193 -28.54 -4.00 -0.40
C ASN A 193 -28.70 -2.56 0.12
N GLU A 194 -29.45 -2.35 1.21
CA GLU A 194 -29.58 -1.01 1.81
C GLU A 194 -28.24 -0.48 2.34
N ARG A 195 -27.37 -1.35 2.88
CA ARG A 195 -26.01 -0.98 3.30
C ARG A 195 -25.11 -0.64 2.11
N VAL A 196 -25.29 -1.33 0.99
CA VAL A 196 -24.60 -0.99 -0.26
C VAL A 196 -25.10 0.34 -0.82
N GLU A 197 -26.38 0.67 -0.70
CA GLU A 197 -26.88 2.00 -1.06
C GLU A 197 -26.28 3.10 -0.16
N ILE A 198 -26.09 2.84 1.15
CA ILE A 198 -25.28 3.71 2.03
C ILE A 198 -23.86 3.86 1.49
N LEU A 199 -23.21 2.78 1.03
CA LEU A 199 -21.88 2.83 0.45
C LEU A 199 -21.83 3.64 -0.86
N LYS A 200 -22.84 3.51 -1.72
CA LYS A 200 -22.97 4.27 -2.97
C LYS A 200 -23.11 5.77 -2.74
N THR A 201 -23.54 6.21 -1.55
CA THR A 201 -23.52 7.65 -1.22
C THR A 201 -22.12 8.27 -1.32
N LEU A 202 -21.05 7.48 -1.15
CA LEU A 202 -19.67 7.94 -1.35
C LEU A 202 -19.40 8.37 -2.81
N ILE A 203 -20.07 7.76 -3.78
CA ILE A 203 -19.88 8.06 -5.20
C ILE A 203 -20.48 9.42 -5.54
N ALA A 204 -21.64 9.74 -4.96
CA ALA A 204 -22.38 10.96 -5.24
C ALA A 204 -22.03 12.14 -4.31
N LYS A 205 -21.27 11.90 -3.24
CA LYS A 205 -20.98 12.90 -2.22
C LYS A 205 -20.13 14.04 -2.79
N PRO A 206 -20.58 15.31 -2.75
CA PRO A 206 -19.76 16.45 -3.12
C PRO A 206 -18.68 16.71 -2.07
N ALA A 207 -17.62 17.42 -2.47
CA ALA A 207 -16.62 17.89 -1.52
C ALA A 207 -17.24 18.87 -0.51
N GLU A 208 -16.83 18.74 0.75
CA GLU A 208 -17.20 19.59 1.87
C GLU A 208 -16.01 20.47 2.26
N GLU A 209 -16.30 21.66 2.77
CA GLU A 209 -15.30 22.55 3.34
C GLU A 209 -15.00 22.15 4.80
N PHE A 210 -13.72 21.97 5.12
CA PHE A 210 -13.22 21.67 6.46
C PHE A 210 -12.29 22.78 6.94
N THR A 211 -12.49 23.21 8.19
CA THR A 211 -11.56 24.10 8.89
C THR A 211 -10.56 23.25 9.67
N ILE A 212 -9.27 23.42 9.37
CA ILE A 212 -8.18 22.68 10.01
C ILE A 212 -7.36 23.63 10.87
N ILE A 213 -7.16 23.26 12.13
CA ILE A 213 -6.45 24.06 13.13
C ILE A 213 -5.17 23.33 13.56
N TYR A 214 -4.04 24.00 13.39
CA TYR A 214 -2.74 23.52 13.83
C TYR A 214 -2.22 24.36 15.00
N LYS A 215 -1.64 23.67 15.98
CA LYS A 215 -0.77 24.29 16.96
C LYS A 215 0.65 24.39 16.38
N ILE A 216 1.27 25.55 16.54
CA ILE A 216 2.68 25.77 16.24
C ILE A 216 3.46 25.74 17.55
N VAL A 217 4.40 24.81 17.66
CA VAL A 217 5.27 24.63 18.81
C VAL A 217 6.55 25.43 18.58
N GLY A 218 6.82 26.38 19.47
CA GLY A 218 8.00 27.26 19.40
C GLY A 218 7.61 28.73 19.55
N SER A 219 8.47 29.50 20.21
CA SER A 219 8.19 30.92 20.51
C SER A 219 8.56 31.89 19.39
N SER A 220 9.36 31.45 18.41
CA SER A 220 9.87 32.31 17.34
C SER A 220 8.93 32.45 16.15
N PHE A 221 7.81 31.71 16.10
CA PHE A 221 6.87 31.82 14.98
C PHE A 221 6.19 33.20 14.97
N GLN A 222 6.13 33.82 13.79
CA GLN A 222 5.56 35.15 13.58
C GLN A 222 4.40 35.05 12.59
N PHE A 223 3.19 34.93 13.12
CA PHE A 223 1.98 34.77 12.32
C PHE A 223 1.76 35.91 11.29
N ILE A 224 2.08 37.16 11.63
CA ILE A 224 1.89 38.31 10.72
C ILE A 224 2.72 38.13 9.45
N GLU A 225 3.95 37.63 9.56
CA GLU A 225 4.82 37.36 8.42
C GLU A 225 4.32 36.14 7.64
N PHE A 226 3.91 35.07 8.32
CA PHE A 226 3.34 33.89 7.68
C PHE A 226 2.07 34.21 6.87
N LYS A 227 1.18 35.06 7.40
CA LYS A 227 -0.04 35.49 6.72
C LYS A 227 0.22 36.30 5.44
N LYS A 228 1.41 36.88 5.26
CA LYS A 228 1.76 37.57 4.00
C LYS A 228 1.96 36.59 2.84
N ILE A 229 2.30 35.34 3.14
CA ILE A 229 2.46 34.28 2.13
C ILE A 229 1.09 33.92 1.55
N ASP A 230 0.10 33.75 2.43
CA ASP A 230 -1.28 33.55 2.04
C ASP A 230 -2.26 34.15 3.06
N SER A 231 -3.13 35.03 2.56
CA SER A 231 -4.13 35.74 3.36
C SER A 231 -5.24 34.83 3.92
N VAL A 232 -5.38 33.60 3.42
CA VAL A 232 -6.38 32.62 3.90
C VAL A 232 -6.12 32.15 5.33
N TYR A 233 -4.91 32.35 5.86
CA TYR A 233 -4.59 31.97 7.22
C TYR A 233 -5.16 32.94 8.25
N GLU A 234 -5.74 32.37 9.30
CA GLU A 234 -6.25 33.08 10.46
C GLU A 234 -5.58 32.60 11.75
N LEU A 235 -5.46 33.51 12.72
CA LEU A 235 -4.98 33.18 14.06
C LEU A 235 -6.16 32.82 14.95
N VAL A 236 -6.07 31.69 15.63
CA VAL A 236 -7.11 31.25 16.58
C VAL A 236 -7.03 32.07 17.86
N ASN A 237 -7.79 33.16 17.90
CA ASN A 237 -7.87 34.09 19.01
C ASN A 237 -9.09 33.81 19.91
N LYS A 238 -9.26 34.61 20.99
CA LYS A 238 -10.39 34.48 21.92
C LYS A 238 -11.76 34.64 21.23
N ARG A 239 -11.86 35.48 20.19
CA ARG A 239 -13.10 35.69 19.43
C ARG A 239 -13.44 34.44 18.62
N PHE A 240 -12.47 33.88 17.90
CA PHE A 240 -12.64 32.63 17.16
C PHE A 240 -13.12 31.51 18.08
N ARG A 241 -12.45 31.31 19.23
CA ARG A 241 -12.84 30.29 20.22
C ARG A 241 -14.29 30.44 20.68
N LYS A 242 -14.72 31.65 21.03
CA LYS A 242 -16.12 31.92 21.44
C LYS A 242 -17.16 31.63 20.35
N ILE A 243 -16.82 31.85 19.08
CA ILE A 243 -17.73 31.59 17.95
C ILE A 243 -17.89 30.09 17.73
N ILE A 244 -16.80 29.34 17.86
CA ILE A 244 -16.72 27.92 17.54
C ILE A 244 -17.17 27.04 18.72
N GLU A 245 -16.94 27.47 19.96
CA GLU A 245 -17.28 26.76 21.20
C GLU A 245 -18.69 26.12 21.24
N PRO A 246 -19.79 26.82 20.87
CA PRO A 246 -21.12 26.23 20.92
C PRO A 246 -21.43 25.22 19.81
N ILE A 247 -20.61 25.15 18.74
CA ILE A 247 -20.91 24.35 17.54
C ILE A 247 -20.02 23.12 17.35
N VAL A 248 -18.92 23.01 18.11
CA VAL A 248 -17.96 21.90 17.99
C VAL A 248 -18.10 20.89 19.12
N SER A 249 -17.48 19.72 18.93
CA SER A 249 -17.38 18.71 19.97
C SER A 249 -16.58 19.18 21.19
N GLU A 250 -16.85 18.54 22.32
CA GLU A 250 -16.11 18.73 23.58
C GLU A 250 -14.61 18.48 23.39
N GLN A 251 -14.23 17.47 22.60
CA GLN A 251 -12.83 17.15 22.32
C GLN A 251 -12.08 18.32 21.66
N VAL A 252 -12.70 18.99 20.69
CA VAL A 252 -12.10 20.15 20.04
C VAL A 252 -12.07 21.35 20.99
N ASN A 253 -13.12 21.54 21.81
CA ASN A 253 -13.13 22.59 22.83
C ASN A 253 -12.01 22.42 23.86
N GLU A 254 -11.76 21.20 24.32
CA GLU A 254 -10.66 20.87 25.21
C GLU A 254 -9.30 21.17 24.56
N PHE A 255 -9.12 20.77 23.29
CA PHE A 255 -7.90 21.07 22.53
C PHE A 255 -7.65 22.57 22.41
N LEU A 256 -8.68 23.35 22.06
CA LEU A 256 -8.56 24.81 21.91
C LEU A 256 -8.31 25.53 23.25
N THR A 257 -8.86 25.00 24.34
CA THR A 257 -8.73 25.58 25.68
C THR A 257 -7.36 25.28 26.28
N THR A 258 -6.88 24.03 26.12
CA THR A 258 -5.57 23.59 26.58
C THR A 258 -4.45 24.38 25.90
N ASN A 259 -4.59 24.65 24.60
CA ASN A 259 -3.59 25.34 23.79
C ASN A 259 -3.87 26.84 23.64
N LYS A 260 -4.69 27.45 24.50
CA LYS A 260 -5.13 28.85 24.36
C LYS A 260 -4.00 29.90 24.40
N LEU A 261 -2.84 29.54 24.97
CA LEU A 261 -1.63 30.36 25.07
C LEU A 261 -0.65 30.11 23.93
N ASP A 262 -0.80 29.01 23.20
CA ASP A 262 0.04 28.67 22.06
C ASP A 262 -0.40 29.43 20.80
N GLN A 263 0.52 29.58 19.85
CA GLN A 263 0.17 30.09 18.54
C GLN A 263 -0.55 28.99 17.75
N MET A 264 -1.80 29.24 17.38
CA MET A 264 -2.62 28.34 16.60
C MET A 264 -3.06 29.02 15.31
N ILE A 265 -2.81 28.36 14.19
CA ILE A 265 -3.20 28.82 12.85
C ILE A 265 -4.35 27.97 12.32
N THR A 266 -5.21 28.58 11.51
CA THR A 266 -6.32 27.89 10.87
C THR A 266 -6.54 28.39 9.45
N HIS A 267 -7.10 27.53 8.61
CA HIS A 267 -7.56 27.83 7.26
C HIS A 267 -8.61 26.79 6.84
N SER A 268 -9.34 27.05 5.75
CA SER A 268 -10.30 26.10 5.19
C SER A 268 -9.75 25.34 3.98
N VAL A 269 -10.10 24.07 3.85
CA VAL A 269 -9.77 23.18 2.72
C VAL A 269 -11.02 22.43 2.26
N SER A 270 -11.19 22.26 0.96
CA SER A 270 -12.25 21.43 0.38
C SER A 270 -11.76 20.00 0.14
N ALA A 271 -12.50 19.01 0.63
CA ALA A 271 -12.18 17.59 0.47
C ALA A 271 -13.43 16.70 0.55
N LEU A 272 -13.32 15.43 0.11
CA LEU A 272 -14.42 14.46 0.22
C LEU A 272 -14.59 13.92 1.65
N ASP A 273 -13.52 13.95 2.45
CA ASP A 273 -13.51 13.52 3.84
C ASP A 273 -12.50 14.29 4.70
N TYR A 274 -12.67 14.19 6.02
CA TYR A 274 -11.91 14.95 7.01
C TYR A 274 -10.44 14.53 7.10
N LEU A 275 -10.09 13.26 6.81
CA LEU A 275 -8.68 12.82 6.82
C LEU A 275 -7.98 13.31 5.55
N LYS A 276 -8.68 13.29 4.41
CA LYS A 276 -8.15 13.90 3.19
C LYS A 276 -7.96 15.41 3.35
N ALA A 277 -8.86 16.09 4.05
CA ALA A 277 -8.71 17.51 4.35
C ALA A 277 -7.41 17.80 5.13
N ILE A 278 -7.07 16.97 6.12
CA ILE A 278 -5.79 17.07 6.85
C ILE A 278 -4.60 16.91 5.89
N GLU A 279 -4.61 15.88 5.03
CA GLU A 279 -3.51 15.66 4.08
C GLU A 279 -3.29 16.85 3.15
N LEU A 280 -4.36 17.35 2.54
CA LEU A 280 -4.30 18.50 1.62
C LEU A 280 -3.88 19.78 2.34
N SER A 281 -4.39 19.96 3.56
CA SER A 281 -4.02 21.07 4.42
C SER A 281 -2.55 21.03 4.82
N LEU A 282 -2.04 19.87 5.24
CA LEU A 282 -0.65 19.73 5.67
C LEU A 282 0.30 19.96 4.51
N ASP A 283 0.00 19.42 3.32
CA ASP A 283 0.77 19.69 2.09
C ASP A 283 0.85 21.19 1.78
N LYS A 284 -0.26 21.93 1.96
CA LYS A 284 -0.27 23.38 1.79
C LYS A 284 0.55 24.10 2.87
N VAL A 285 0.28 23.80 4.14
CA VAL A 285 0.93 24.46 5.27
C VAL A 285 2.44 24.23 5.25
N SER A 286 2.89 23.03 4.91
CA SER A 286 4.33 22.73 4.78
C SER A 286 5.00 23.58 3.70
N LYS A 287 4.39 23.73 2.51
CA LYS A 287 4.93 24.59 1.43
C LYS A 287 5.02 26.05 1.84
N ASP A 288 3.99 26.56 2.52
CA ASP A 288 3.99 27.93 2.99
C ASP A 288 5.01 28.13 4.13
N ILE A 289 5.26 27.10 4.95
CA ILE A 289 6.35 27.09 5.94
C ILE A 289 7.73 27.10 5.26
N ASP A 290 7.91 26.42 4.14
CA ASP A 290 9.19 26.45 3.40
C ASP A 290 9.51 27.87 2.92
N ILE A 291 8.51 28.59 2.38
CA ILE A 291 8.64 30.00 1.98
C ILE A 291 8.92 30.88 3.20
N TYR A 292 8.23 30.65 4.32
CA TYR A 292 8.48 31.35 5.57
C TYR A 292 9.92 31.15 6.06
N HIS A 293 10.41 29.91 6.01
CA HIS A 293 11.75 29.54 6.47
C HIS A 293 12.85 30.16 5.59
N LEU A 294 12.59 30.35 4.28
CA LEU A 294 13.53 31.05 3.39
C LEU A 294 13.84 32.48 3.87
N GLY A 295 12.81 33.21 4.35
CA GLY A 295 12.97 34.57 4.85
C GLY A 295 13.36 34.66 6.34
N LEU A 296 12.99 33.67 7.14
CA LEU A 296 13.09 33.67 8.60
C LEU A 296 13.75 32.39 9.14
N SER A 297 14.86 31.97 8.54
CA SER A 297 15.54 30.69 8.83
C SER A 297 16.05 30.53 10.27
N LYS A 298 16.23 31.64 11.01
CA LYS A 298 16.62 31.62 12.42
C LYS A 298 15.46 31.21 13.35
N ASN A 299 14.23 31.22 12.88
CA ASN A 299 13.07 30.87 13.68
C ASN A 299 12.94 29.34 13.77
N SER A 300 13.11 28.79 14.97
CA SER A 300 12.91 27.37 15.25
C SER A 300 11.48 27.11 15.75
N PHE A 301 10.66 26.49 14.92
CA PHE A 301 9.31 26.04 15.29
C PHE A 301 8.97 24.74 14.56
N LYS A 302 7.93 24.06 15.04
CA LYS A 302 7.37 22.87 14.39
C LYS A 302 5.85 22.87 14.48
N ILE A 303 5.19 22.21 13.54
CA ILE A 303 3.76 21.90 13.66
C ILE A 303 3.60 20.82 14.73
N ASP A 304 2.59 20.95 15.59
CA ASP A 304 2.25 19.92 16.58
C ASP A 304 1.78 18.62 15.91
N GLU A 305 1.96 17.50 16.60
CA GLU A 305 1.60 16.18 16.08
C GLU A 305 0.08 15.96 15.98
N LYS A 306 -0.72 16.86 16.57
CA LYS A 306 -2.18 16.83 16.54
C LYS A 306 -2.75 18.12 15.93
N CYS A 307 -3.84 17.96 15.17
CA CYS A 307 -4.66 19.05 14.65
C CYS A 307 -6.12 18.85 15.05
N ALA A 308 -6.90 19.93 15.05
CA ALA A 308 -8.36 19.85 15.14
C ALA A 308 -8.98 20.05 13.77
N VAL A 309 -10.05 19.29 13.49
CA VAL A 309 -10.76 19.32 12.21
C VAL A 309 -12.24 19.56 12.44
N ILE A 310 -12.79 20.56 11.77
CA ILE A 310 -14.19 20.98 11.89
C ILE A 310 -14.81 20.96 10.49
N GLY A 311 -15.81 20.10 10.27
CA GLY A 311 -16.58 20.09 9.02
C GLY A 311 -17.67 21.16 9.02
N LYS A 312 -17.86 21.84 7.88
CA LYS A 312 -18.88 22.88 7.73
C LYS A 312 -20.32 22.35 7.82
N ILE A 313 -20.57 21.13 7.35
CA ILE A 313 -21.91 20.51 7.33
C ILE A 313 -22.28 20.01 8.73
N ASN A 314 -21.36 19.36 9.43
CA ASN A 314 -21.59 18.77 10.75
C ASN A 314 -20.47 19.15 11.75
N PRO A 315 -20.41 20.42 12.21
CA PRO A 315 -19.33 20.88 13.09
C PRO A 315 -19.31 20.16 14.44
N GLN A 316 -20.46 19.65 14.91
CA GLN A 316 -20.60 18.87 16.15
C GLN A 316 -19.83 17.53 16.11
N LYS A 317 -19.52 17.01 14.91
CA LYS A 317 -18.70 15.80 14.71
C LYS A 317 -17.19 16.11 14.60
N SER A 318 -16.79 17.34 14.88
CA SER A 318 -15.39 17.73 14.88
C SER A 318 -14.59 16.89 15.88
N ALA A 319 -13.31 16.69 15.61
CA ALA A 319 -12.43 15.89 16.45
C ALA A 319 -10.97 16.32 16.26
N THR A 320 -10.10 15.79 17.11
CA THR A 320 -8.66 15.95 16.96
C THR A 320 -8.04 14.71 16.32
N PHE A 321 -7.10 14.91 15.40
CA PHE A 321 -6.43 13.84 14.66
C PHE A 321 -4.91 14.04 14.66
N PRO A 322 -4.12 12.95 14.55
CA PRO A 322 -2.71 13.07 14.26
C PRO A 322 -2.47 13.76 12.90
N CYS A 323 -1.52 14.70 12.87
CA CYS A 323 -1.06 15.35 11.64
C CYS A 323 -0.15 14.45 10.81
N ASN A 324 0.52 13.48 11.44
CA ASN A 324 1.49 12.64 10.76
C ASN A 324 0.83 11.74 9.72
N PHE A 325 1.42 11.69 8.53
CA PHE A 325 0.99 10.77 7.47
C PHE A 325 1.05 9.32 7.96
N GLN A 326 -0.10 8.64 7.97
CA GLN A 326 -0.16 7.22 8.29
C GLN A 326 0.27 6.40 7.07
N ILE A 327 1.45 5.77 7.16
CA ILE A 327 1.95 4.87 6.13
C ILE A 327 1.45 3.46 6.44
N ASP A 328 0.88 2.78 5.43
CA ASP A 328 0.43 1.40 5.56
C ASP A 328 1.57 0.46 5.98
N GLY A 329 1.20 -0.58 6.72
CA GLY A 329 2.10 -1.63 7.16
C GLY A 329 2.41 -1.60 8.65
N TYR A 330 2.47 -2.80 9.21
CA TYR A 330 2.83 -3.01 10.60
C TYR A 330 4.30 -3.38 10.69
N PHE A 331 5.04 -2.67 11.53
CA PHE A 331 6.41 -2.99 11.87
C PHE A 331 6.48 -3.03 13.39
N ARG A 332 6.77 -4.19 13.97
CA ARG A 332 6.94 -4.29 15.41
C ARG A 332 8.12 -3.42 15.84
N SER A 333 7.94 -2.68 16.92
CA SER A 333 8.98 -1.86 17.53
C SER A 333 8.89 -2.04 19.03
N ASN A 334 9.84 -2.78 19.59
CA ASN A 334 9.95 -3.04 21.02
C ASN A 334 11.41 -3.33 21.39
N ALA A 335 11.69 -3.37 22.69
CA ALA A 335 13.05 -3.62 23.20
C ALA A 335 13.60 -4.98 22.74
N THR A 336 12.78 -6.02 22.69
CA THR A 336 13.20 -7.35 22.23
C THR A 336 13.74 -7.34 20.81
N ILE A 337 13.07 -6.63 19.89
CA ILE A 337 13.52 -6.51 18.50
C ILE A 337 14.82 -5.72 18.42
N PHE A 338 14.95 -4.67 19.22
CA PHE A 338 16.20 -3.91 19.31
C PHE A 338 17.37 -4.80 19.74
N GLU A 339 17.20 -5.61 20.77
CA GLU A 339 18.24 -6.54 21.25
C GLU A 339 18.62 -7.58 20.18
N ILE A 340 17.63 -8.15 19.47
CA ILE A 340 17.88 -9.09 18.37
C ILE A 340 18.70 -8.44 17.26
N LEU A 341 18.34 -7.21 16.84
CA LEU A 341 19.07 -6.49 15.80
C LEU A 341 20.48 -6.10 16.24
N LEU A 342 20.64 -5.71 17.51
CA LEU A 342 21.94 -5.37 18.08
C LEU A 342 22.87 -6.58 18.13
N ASP A 343 22.36 -7.75 18.54
CA ASP A 343 23.10 -9.01 18.53
C ASP A 343 23.58 -9.37 17.12
N LYS A 344 22.71 -9.28 16.11
CA LYS A 344 23.10 -9.49 14.70
C LYS A 344 24.21 -8.54 14.26
N ILE A 345 24.08 -7.25 14.53
CA ILE A 345 25.12 -6.26 14.19
C ILE A 345 26.45 -6.58 14.88
N ASN A 346 26.41 -7.01 16.15
CA ASN A 346 27.61 -7.40 16.89
C ASN A 346 28.25 -8.67 16.29
N LYS A 347 27.46 -9.67 15.93
CA LYS A 347 27.94 -10.87 15.22
C LYS A 347 28.61 -10.52 13.89
N ILE A 348 28.00 -9.65 13.09
CA ILE A 348 28.57 -9.21 11.80
C ILE A 348 29.93 -8.53 11.99
N LYS A 349 30.11 -7.73 13.05
CA LYS A 349 31.41 -7.11 13.36
C LYS A 349 32.49 -8.12 13.74
N LEU A 350 32.09 -9.26 14.32
CA LEU A 350 33.00 -10.34 14.70
C LEU A 350 33.27 -11.30 13.55
N ASN A 351 32.33 -11.44 12.62
CA ASN A 351 32.44 -12.25 11.42
C ASN A 351 33.40 -11.59 10.41
N ASN A 352 33.92 -12.39 9.47
CA ASN A 352 34.82 -11.93 8.42
C ASN A 352 34.04 -11.29 7.25
N THR A 353 33.16 -10.33 7.56
CA THR A 353 32.38 -9.59 6.57
C THR A 353 33.22 -8.49 5.95
N ASP A 354 33.05 -8.25 4.65
CA ASP A 354 33.77 -7.15 4.00
C ASP A 354 33.27 -5.77 4.49
N ARG A 355 34.20 -4.81 4.50
CA ARG A 355 33.95 -3.47 5.05
C ARG A 355 32.93 -2.68 4.23
N GLU A 356 32.93 -2.84 2.91
CA GLU A 356 32.00 -2.12 2.03
C GLU A 356 30.56 -2.54 2.30
N SER A 357 30.32 -3.85 2.45
CA SER A 357 29.01 -4.40 2.83
C SER A 357 28.54 -3.90 4.19
N PHE A 358 29.43 -3.89 5.19
CA PHE A 358 29.07 -3.37 6.51
C PHE A 358 28.73 -1.87 6.48
N ASP A 359 29.50 -1.06 5.73
CA ASP A 359 29.23 0.37 5.55
C ASP A 359 27.91 0.61 4.79
N LYS A 360 27.55 -0.26 3.83
CA LYS A 360 26.25 -0.25 3.14
C LYS A 360 25.09 -0.52 4.09
N ILE A 361 25.22 -1.49 4.99
CA ILE A 361 24.21 -1.81 6.02
C ILE A 361 24.00 -0.62 6.95
N LEU A 362 25.08 -0.04 7.49
CA LEU A 362 25.00 1.13 8.38
C LEU A 362 24.36 2.34 7.69
N SER A 363 24.69 2.55 6.42
CA SER A 363 24.10 3.60 5.61
C SER A 363 22.61 3.37 5.36
N ALA A 364 22.21 2.14 5.03
CA ALA A 364 20.80 1.78 4.87
C ALA A 364 20.00 1.99 6.17
N ILE A 365 20.55 1.64 7.33
CA ILE A 365 19.95 1.93 8.66
C ILE A 365 19.79 3.44 8.86
N ARG A 366 20.82 4.24 8.53
CA ARG A 366 20.77 5.70 8.62
C ARG A 366 19.63 6.28 7.78
N TYR A 367 19.53 5.86 6.52
CA TYR A 367 18.49 6.33 5.60
C TYR A 367 17.09 5.85 5.99
N TYR A 368 16.97 4.64 6.55
CA TYR A 368 15.71 4.16 7.14
C TYR A 368 15.22 5.08 8.27
N ARG A 369 16.12 5.48 9.17
CA ARG A 369 15.81 6.40 10.27
C ARG A 369 15.42 7.79 9.73
N THR A 370 16.23 8.38 8.85
CA THR A 370 15.95 9.70 8.26
C THR A 370 14.61 9.71 7.54
N GLY A 371 14.30 8.69 6.73
CA GLY A 371 12.99 8.58 6.07
C GLY A 371 11.83 8.36 7.04
N SER A 372 12.05 7.70 8.18
CA SER A 372 11.01 7.55 9.21
C SER A 372 10.70 8.89 9.90
N GLU A 373 11.70 9.71 10.15
CA GLU A 373 11.61 11.01 10.84
C GLU A 373 11.17 12.17 9.92
N SER A 374 11.36 12.06 8.60
CA SER A 374 11.10 13.19 7.68
C SER A 374 9.61 13.58 7.64
N PRO A 375 9.22 14.86 7.76
CA PRO A 375 7.82 15.24 7.68
C PRO A 375 7.27 15.21 6.25
N GLU A 376 8.09 15.47 5.23
CA GLU A 376 7.67 15.50 3.82
C GLU A 376 7.70 14.12 3.16
N LEU A 377 6.65 13.81 2.41
CA LEU A 377 6.47 12.51 1.75
C LEU A 377 7.57 12.20 0.73
N GLU A 378 7.95 13.18 -0.08
CA GLU A 378 9.02 13.08 -1.06
C GLU A 378 10.35 12.74 -0.38
N THR A 379 10.67 13.44 0.71
CA THR A 379 11.87 13.19 1.52
C THR A 379 11.85 11.78 2.13
N LYS A 380 10.69 11.30 2.60
CA LYS A 380 10.55 9.91 3.06
C LYS A 380 10.87 8.92 1.92
N LEU A 381 10.27 9.11 0.74
CA LEU A 381 10.46 8.23 -0.41
C LEU A 381 11.92 8.21 -0.86
N LEU A 382 12.55 9.39 -0.99
CA LEU A 382 13.94 9.52 -1.41
C LEU A 382 14.89 8.84 -0.43
N ASN A 383 14.72 9.06 0.89
CA ASN A 383 15.59 8.41 1.87
C ASN A 383 15.45 6.88 1.82
N TYR A 384 14.23 6.34 1.76
CA TYR A 384 14.05 4.89 1.60
C TYR A 384 14.63 4.37 0.28
N TRP A 385 14.51 5.13 -0.81
CA TRP A 385 15.12 4.79 -2.10
C TRP A 385 16.64 4.78 -2.02
N ILE A 386 17.27 5.79 -1.45
CA ILE A 386 18.73 5.88 -1.34
C ILE A 386 19.26 4.71 -0.49
N GLY A 387 18.60 4.40 0.63
CA GLY A 387 18.96 3.25 1.46
C GLY A 387 18.89 1.92 0.70
N LEU A 388 17.84 1.75 -0.13
CA LEU A 388 17.70 0.56 -0.97
C LEU A 388 18.74 0.54 -2.09
N GLU A 389 18.87 1.63 -2.84
CA GLU A 389 19.78 1.78 -3.97
C GLU A 389 21.22 1.47 -3.55
N TYR A 390 21.66 1.98 -2.41
CA TYR A 390 23.01 1.76 -1.92
C TYR A 390 23.32 0.29 -1.61
N ILE A 391 22.35 -0.49 -1.07
CA ILE A 391 22.49 -1.93 -0.85
C ILE A 391 22.75 -2.67 -2.17
N PHE A 392 22.10 -2.26 -3.27
CA PHE A 392 22.23 -2.91 -4.57
C PHE A 392 23.36 -2.35 -5.44
N THR A 393 24.08 -1.31 -5.00
CA THR A 393 25.29 -0.85 -5.69
C THR A 393 26.38 -1.90 -5.60
N SER A 394 27.13 -2.12 -6.69
CA SER A 394 28.36 -2.90 -6.67
C SER A 394 29.41 -2.19 -7.51
N THR A 395 30.61 -2.08 -6.96
CA THR A 395 31.78 -1.52 -7.63
C THR A 395 32.39 -2.50 -8.64
N ARG A 396 32.00 -3.79 -8.57
CA ARG A 396 32.50 -4.88 -9.40
C ARG A 396 31.67 -5.14 -10.66
N SER A 397 30.52 -4.47 -10.83
CA SER A 397 29.57 -4.71 -11.91
C SER A 397 29.36 -3.47 -12.77
N GLU A 398 29.38 -3.64 -14.10
CA GLU A 398 29.00 -2.58 -15.05
C GLU A 398 27.47 -2.38 -15.15
N GLU A 399 26.68 -3.26 -14.50
CA GLU A 399 25.22 -3.16 -14.53
C GLU A 399 24.74 -1.93 -13.75
N LYS A 400 23.76 -1.23 -14.34
CA LYS A 400 23.09 -0.11 -13.65
C LYS A 400 22.38 -0.64 -12.41
N THR A 401 22.51 0.08 -11.29
CA THR A 401 21.91 -0.29 -10.00
C THR A 401 20.41 -0.58 -10.09
N ILE A 402 19.68 0.18 -10.91
CA ILE A 402 18.24 -0.07 -11.13
C ILE A 402 17.95 -1.43 -11.75
N GLU A 403 18.78 -1.89 -12.71
CA GLU A 403 18.61 -3.21 -13.31
C GLU A 403 18.92 -4.30 -12.29
N ARG A 404 19.98 -4.12 -11.48
CA ARG A 404 20.28 -5.00 -10.34
C ARG A 404 19.12 -5.10 -9.35
N ILE A 405 18.47 -3.98 -9.00
CA ILE A 405 17.27 -3.99 -8.13
C ILE A 405 16.14 -4.78 -8.79
N ARG A 406 15.86 -4.54 -10.08
CA ARG A 406 14.77 -5.19 -10.82
C ARG A 406 15.01 -6.68 -11.04
N THR A 407 16.25 -7.16 -11.02
CA THR A 407 16.57 -8.58 -11.21
C THR A 407 16.74 -9.32 -9.88
N LEU A 408 17.47 -8.75 -8.93
CA LEU A 408 17.86 -9.44 -7.69
C LEU A 408 16.81 -9.31 -6.60
N PHE A 409 16.18 -8.14 -6.41
CA PHE A 409 15.17 -7.98 -5.35
C PHE A 409 13.99 -8.92 -5.54
N PRO A 410 13.38 -9.06 -6.75
CA PRO A 410 12.30 -10.01 -6.94
C PRO A 410 12.68 -11.44 -6.59
N LYS A 411 13.90 -11.90 -6.93
CA LYS A 411 14.38 -13.24 -6.56
C LYS A 411 14.45 -13.43 -5.04
N CYS A 412 15.10 -12.49 -4.34
CA CYS A 412 15.22 -12.53 -2.87
C CYS A 412 13.84 -12.60 -2.20
N HIS A 413 12.90 -11.80 -2.69
CA HIS A 413 11.56 -11.75 -2.12
C HIS A 413 10.68 -12.94 -2.53
N SER A 414 10.89 -13.51 -3.72
CA SER A 414 10.20 -14.73 -4.17
C SER A 414 10.56 -15.94 -3.31
N LEU A 415 11.82 -16.04 -2.88
CA LEU A 415 12.31 -17.17 -2.08
C LEU A 415 11.46 -17.41 -0.83
N ILE A 416 11.09 -16.34 -0.13
CA ILE A 416 10.29 -16.42 1.10
C ILE A 416 8.78 -16.31 0.88
N TYR A 417 8.33 -16.02 -0.34
CA TYR A 417 6.95 -15.63 -0.63
C TYR A 417 5.93 -16.69 -0.22
N VAL A 418 6.23 -17.96 -0.49
CA VAL A 418 5.37 -19.11 -0.17
C VAL A 418 5.24 -19.26 1.34
N LYS A 419 6.36 -19.42 2.06
CA LYS A 419 6.35 -19.58 3.53
C LYS A 419 5.73 -18.38 4.23
N ARG A 420 6.03 -17.15 3.81
CA ARG A 420 5.45 -15.93 4.38
C ARG A 420 3.93 -15.92 4.27
N ASN A 421 3.38 -16.26 3.10
CA ASN A 421 1.92 -16.27 2.90
C ASN A 421 1.24 -17.41 3.66
N LEU A 422 1.87 -18.59 3.72
CA LEU A 422 1.38 -19.71 4.53
C LEU A 422 1.44 -19.39 6.02
N HIS A 423 2.45 -18.64 6.47
CA HIS A 423 2.54 -18.17 7.84
C HIS A 423 1.45 -17.15 8.18
N ASP A 424 1.18 -16.14 7.34
CA ASP A 424 0.02 -15.24 7.57
C ASP A 424 -1.31 -16.00 7.54
N PHE A 425 -1.44 -17.01 6.67
CA PHE A 425 -2.60 -17.90 6.63
C PHE A 425 -2.74 -18.67 7.94
N HIS A 426 -1.68 -19.33 8.41
CA HIS A 426 -1.61 -20.02 9.69
C HIS A 426 -2.01 -19.12 10.87
N ARG A 427 -1.42 -17.91 10.98
CA ARG A 427 -1.80 -16.91 12.00
C ARG A 427 -3.24 -16.41 11.84
N THR A 428 -3.81 -16.48 10.63
CA THR A 428 -5.23 -16.16 10.41
C THR A 428 -6.14 -17.24 10.98
N LEU A 429 -5.74 -18.51 10.92
CA LEU A 429 -6.50 -19.62 11.51
C LEU A 429 -6.61 -19.45 13.03
N GLU A 430 -5.55 -19.03 13.72
CA GLU A 430 -5.64 -18.68 15.16
C GLU A 430 -6.55 -17.48 15.40
N ARG A 431 -6.35 -16.39 14.64
CA ARG A 431 -7.10 -15.13 14.82
C ARG A 431 -8.61 -15.33 14.69
N LEU A 432 -9.02 -16.29 13.87
CA LEU A 432 -10.42 -16.64 13.63
C LEU A 432 -10.91 -17.83 14.46
N ASN A 433 -10.10 -18.35 15.38
CA ASN A 433 -10.38 -19.54 16.19
C ASN A 433 -10.73 -20.79 15.36
N VAL A 434 -10.14 -20.92 14.17
CA VAL A 434 -10.30 -22.09 13.28
C VAL A 434 -9.26 -23.17 13.62
N SER A 435 -8.10 -22.76 14.15
CA SER A 435 -6.98 -23.66 14.47
C SER A 435 -7.35 -24.84 15.38
N ILE A 436 -8.31 -24.66 16.29
CA ILE A 436 -8.79 -25.70 17.21
C ILE A 436 -9.48 -26.89 16.52
N HIS A 437 -9.90 -26.71 15.25
CA HIS A 437 -10.60 -27.72 14.46
C HIS A 437 -9.69 -28.37 13.41
N ILE A 438 -8.39 -28.07 13.42
CA ILE A 438 -7.44 -28.54 12.41
C ILE A 438 -6.53 -29.59 13.03
N ASP A 439 -6.53 -30.77 12.43
CA ASP A 439 -5.66 -31.86 12.87
C ASP A 439 -4.19 -31.52 12.60
N GLY A 440 -3.34 -31.73 13.61
CA GLY A 440 -1.90 -31.50 13.48
C GLY A 440 -1.49 -30.03 13.36
N TYR A 441 -2.36 -29.09 13.75
CA TYR A 441 -2.04 -27.66 13.74
C TYR A 441 -0.75 -27.36 14.55
N SER A 442 0.26 -26.82 13.87
CA SER A 442 1.60 -26.57 14.41
C SER A 442 2.26 -25.35 13.77
N ASP A 443 3.18 -24.70 14.50
CA ASP A 443 3.95 -23.54 14.02
C ASP A 443 4.95 -23.90 12.90
N ASP A 444 5.27 -25.19 12.71
CA ASP A 444 6.17 -25.67 11.63
C ASP A 444 5.51 -25.69 10.24
N LEU A 445 4.19 -25.44 10.17
CA LEU A 445 3.38 -25.43 8.95
C LEU A 445 3.31 -26.77 8.19
N GLU A 446 3.80 -27.88 8.74
CA GLU A 446 3.84 -29.16 8.03
C GLU A 446 2.43 -29.68 7.70
N TYR A 447 1.45 -29.40 8.56
CA TYR A 447 0.04 -29.72 8.31
C TYR A 447 -0.52 -29.06 7.02
N LEU A 448 0.01 -27.92 6.59
CA LEU A 448 -0.39 -27.23 5.35
C LEU A 448 0.16 -27.89 4.07
N THR A 449 0.94 -28.97 4.20
CA THR A 449 1.37 -29.79 3.06
C THR A 449 0.33 -30.84 2.66
N ASN A 450 -0.68 -31.07 3.51
CA ASN A 450 -1.73 -32.06 3.26
C ASN A 450 -2.94 -31.44 2.54
N HIS A 451 -3.43 -32.10 1.49
CA HIS A 451 -4.62 -31.69 0.76
C HIS A 451 -5.88 -31.66 1.64
N ALA A 452 -6.06 -32.69 2.48
CA ALA A 452 -7.24 -32.86 3.32
C ALA A 452 -7.42 -31.72 4.34
N THR A 453 -6.31 -31.18 4.85
CA THR A 453 -6.30 -30.04 5.77
C THR A 453 -7.00 -28.82 5.19
N TYR A 454 -6.82 -28.53 3.90
CA TYR A 454 -7.51 -27.40 3.27
C TYR A 454 -9.01 -27.63 3.18
N GLN A 455 -9.46 -28.87 2.98
CA GLN A 455 -10.87 -29.20 3.00
C GLN A 455 -11.47 -29.00 4.41
N GLN A 456 -10.77 -29.48 5.44
CA GLN A 456 -11.16 -29.23 6.84
C GLN A 456 -11.31 -27.74 7.12
N ILE A 457 -10.33 -26.92 6.71
CA ILE A 457 -10.38 -25.45 6.87
C ILE A 457 -11.58 -24.85 6.14
N ILE A 458 -11.88 -25.30 4.92
CA ILE A 458 -13.02 -24.80 4.15
C ILE A 458 -14.33 -25.11 4.88
N ASP A 459 -14.46 -26.30 5.44
CA ASP A 459 -15.68 -26.79 6.07
C ASP A 459 -15.93 -26.12 7.44
N CYS A 460 -14.88 -25.88 8.23
CA CYS A 460 -15.01 -25.30 9.57
C CYS A 460 -14.87 -23.78 9.65
N SER A 461 -14.40 -23.10 8.59
CA SER A 461 -14.22 -21.65 8.59
C SER A 461 -15.56 -20.90 8.51
N PRO A 462 -15.82 -19.91 9.39
CA PRO A 462 -16.96 -19.00 9.24
C PRO A 462 -16.67 -17.82 8.29
N ASN A 463 -15.43 -17.68 7.80
CA ASN A 463 -14.98 -16.56 6.97
C ASN A 463 -14.83 -17.00 5.51
N GLU A 464 -15.54 -16.33 4.59
CA GLU A 464 -15.59 -16.71 3.18
C GLU A 464 -14.29 -16.37 2.43
N LEU A 465 -13.61 -15.29 2.84
CA LEU A 465 -12.30 -14.97 2.28
C LEU A 465 -11.25 -16.01 2.69
N LEU A 466 -11.35 -16.58 3.90
CA LEU A 466 -10.46 -17.65 4.35
C LEU A 466 -10.71 -18.93 3.54
N LYS A 467 -11.97 -19.29 3.27
CA LYS A 467 -12.31 -20.42 2.39
C LYS A 467 -11.76 -20.22 0.97
N PHE A 468 -11.95 -19.03 0.40
CA PHE A 468 -11.39 -18.66 -0.90
C PHE A 468 -9.87 -18.85 -0.93
N ARG A 469 -9.15 -18.44 0.13
CA ARG A 469 -7.70 -18.66 0.24
C ARG A 469 -7.31 -20.11 0.44
N ALA A 470 -8.06 -20.86 1.22
CA ALA A 470 -7.82 -22.28 1.41
C ALA A 470 -7.92 -23.02 0.05
N LYS A 471 -8.94 -22.72 -0.77
CA LYS A 471 -9.04 -23.22 -2.15
C LYS A 471 -7.83 -22.82 -3.00
N TYR A 472 -7.34 -21.59 -2.85
CA TYR A 472 -6.16 -21.10 -3.58
C TYR A 472 -4.87 -21.84 -3.18
N PHE A 473 -4.59 -22.01 -1.88
CA PHE A 473 -3.40 -22.72 -1.41
C PHE A 473 -3.49 -24.23 -1.60
N ARG A 474 -4.69 -24.82 -1.58
CA ARG A 474 -4.90 -26.22 -1.94
C ARG A 474 -4.34 -26.54 -3.32
N LYS A 475 -4.49 -25.63 -4.30
CA LYS A 475 -3.92 -25.76 -5.65
C LYS A 475 -2.39 -25.85 -5.66
N TRP A 476 -1.71 -25.30 -4.65
CA TRP A 476 -0.25 -25.42 -4.52
C TRP A 476 0.17 -26.82 -4.08
N VAL A 477 -0.66 -27.51 -3.28
CA VAL A 477 -0.44 -28.92 -2.91
C VAL A 477 -0.74 -29.83 -4.10
N GLU A 478 -1.82 -29.54 -4.82
CA GLU A 478 -2.27 -30.36 -5.96
C GLU A 478 -1.25 -30.37 -7.11
N ALA A 479 -0.60 -29.23 -7.40
CA ALA A 479 0.41 -29.15 -8.46
C ALA A 479 1.49 -28.09 -8.18
N PRO A 480 2.78 -28.48 -8.08
CA PRO A 480 3.91 -27.56 -7.89
C PRO A 480 4.00 -26.42 -8.93
N ASN A 481 3.56 -26.67 -10.17
CA ASN A 481 3.53 -25.65 -11.23
C ASN A 481 2.67 -24.42 -10.87
N ASN A 482 1.68 -24.58 -9.98
CA ASN A 482 0.88 -23.45 -9.48
C ASN A 482 1.70 -22.51 -8.59
N ILE A 483 2.69 -23.04 -7.86
CA ILE A 483 3.63 -22.23 -7.09
C ILE A 483 4.51 -21.43 -8.05
N GLN A 484 5.12 -22.10 -9.03
CA GLN A 484 6.01 -21.45 -10.00
C GLN A 484 5.31 -20.34 -10.79
N SER A 485 4.09 -20.59 -11.27
CA SER A 485 3.30 -19.56 -11.97
C SER A 485 2.92 -18.39 -11.06
N THR A 486 2.69 -18.64 -9.77
CA THR A 486 2.44 -17.59 -8.77
C THR A 486 3.70 -16.76 -8.52
N LEU A 487 4.86 -17.39 -8.32
CA LEU A 487 6.13 -16.71 -8.10
C LEU A 487 6.51 -15.85 -9.30
N ARG A 488 6.35 -16.36 -10.52
CA ARG A 488 6.59 -15.57 -11.74
C ARG A 488 5.69 -14.32 -11.81
N LYS A 489 4.40 -14.45 -11.47
CA LYS A 489 3.50 -13.29 -11.41
C LYS A 489 3.94 -12.30 -10.33
N HIS A 490 4.39 -12.79 -9.18
CA HIS A 490 4.90 -11.97 -8.09
C HIS A 490 6.16 -11.18 -8.52
N GLU A 491 7.11 -11.81 -9.20
CA GLU A 491 8.32 -11.15 -9.72
C GLU A 491 8.02 -10.07 -10.75
N ILE A 492 7.08 -10.35 -11.67
CA ILE A 492 6.62 -9.37 -12.66
C ILE A 492 5.99 -8.17 -11.96
N ASN A 493 5.13 -8.39 -10.96
CA ASN A 493 4.49 -7.32 -10.20
C ASN A 493 5.51 -6.45 -9.45
N LEU A 494 6.52 -7.08 -8.82
CA LEU A 494 7.61 -6.36 -8.16
C LEU A 494 8.40 -5.53 -9.17
N THR A 495 8.74 -6.10 -10.31
CA THR A 495 9.45 -5.41 -11.40
C THR A 495 8.68 -4.18 -11.87
N HIS A 496 7.38 -4.31 -12.16
CA HIS A 496 6.54 -3.17 -12.55
C HIS A 496 6.52 -2.09 -11.46
N ASN A 497 6.40 -2.49 -10.19
CA ASN A 497 6.42 -1.53 -9.09
C ASN A 497 7.78 -0.82 -8.95
N PHE A 498 8.91 -1.52 -9.10
CA PHE A 498 10.24 -0.88 -9.08
C PHE A 498 10.44 0.07 -10.25
N THR A 499 9.99 -0.28 -11.45
CA THR A 499 10.01 0.64 -12.61
C THR A 499 9.22 1.92 -12.30
N ARG A 500 8.05 1.79 -11.67
CA ARG A 500 7.23 2.93 -11.23
C ARG A 500 7.91 3.76 -10.14
N LEU A 501 8.48 3.12 -9.12
CA LEU A 501 9.18 3.77 -8.01
C LEU A 501 10.41 4.54 -8.50
N TYR A 502 11.18 3.95 -9.41
CA TYR A 502 12.33 4.61 -10.04
C TYR A 502 11.91 5.82 -10.86
N ARG A 503 10.80 5.72 -11.60
CA ARG A 503 10.22 6.87 -12.31
C ARG A 503 9.85 8.00 -11.34
N ILE A 504 9.09 7.69 -10.28
CA ILE A 504 8.69 8.68 -9.26
C ILE A 504 9.92 9.34 -8.64
N ARG A 505 10.94 8.55 -8.27
CA ARG A 505 12.21 9.07 -7.75
C ARG A 505 12.87 10.03 -8.73
N ASN A 506 12.97 9.66 -10.01
CA ASN A 506 13.59 10.51 -11.02
C ASN A 506 12.81 11.80 -11.26
N GLU A 507 11.49 11.75 -11.22
CA GLU A 507 10.65 12.95 -11.31
C GLU A 507 10.85 13.88 -10.10
N ILE A 508 10.96 13.33 -8.89
CA ILE A 508 11.24 14.14 -7.69
C ILE A 508 12.64 14.77 -7.79
N VAL A 509 13.67 13.98 -8.13
CA VAL A 509 15.08 14.44 -8.16
C VAL A 509 15.35 15.41 -9.30
N HIS A 510 14.88 15.10 -10.52
CA HIS A 510 15.26 15.87 -11.72
C HIS A 510 14.25 16.95 -12.10
N ASN A 511 12.96 16.74 -11.81
CA ASN A 511 11.90 17.67 -12.20
C ASN A 511 11.34 18.45 -11.01
N ALA A 512 11.91 18.29 -9.81
CA ALA A 512 11.38 18.83 -8.55
C ALA A 512 9.87 18.58 -8.40
N ALA A 513 9.40 17.44 -8.91
CA ALA A 513 7.98 17.17 -9.05
C ALA A 513 7.35 16.85 -7.70
N ILE A 514 6.38 17.65 -7.29
CA ILE A 514 5.50 17.34 -6.15
C ILE A 514 4.50 16.28 -6.60
N LYS A 515 4.57 15.08 -6.02
CA LYS A 515 3.73 13.94 -6.43
C LYS A 515 2.64 13.71 -5.39
N ARG A 516 1.41 14.12 -5.72
CA ARG A 516 0.23 13.82 -4.90
C ARG A 516 -0.01 12.31 -4.88
N GLY A 517 -0.36 11.77 -3.70
CA GLY A 517 -0.80 10.39 -3.58
C GLY A 517 0.29 9.32 -3.53
N ILE A 518 1.55 9.68 -3.29
CA ILE A 518 2.67 8.70 -3.19
C ILE A 518 2.70 7.86 -1.90
N TYR A 519 1.65 7.94 -1.07
CA TYR A 519 1.55 7.22 0.22
C TYR A 519 1.79 5.72 0.10
N VAL A 520 1.12 5.09 -0.85
CA VAL A 520 1.22 3.65 -1.07
C VAL A 520 2.61 3.29 -1.59
N SER A 521 3.19 4.12 -2.47
CA SER A 521 4.57 3.98 -2.93
C SER A 521 5.58 4.07 -1.78
N ILE A 522 5.39 4.99 -0.83
CA ILE A 522 6.23 5.12 0.37
C ILE A 522 6.09 3.90 1.28
N SER A 523 4.87 3.37 1.45
CA SER A 523 4.64 2.14 2.21
C SER A 523 5.40 0.96 1.60
N HIS A 524 5.34 0.80 0.28
CA HIS A 524 6.11 -0.23 -0.43
C HIS A 524 7.62 -0.02 -0.26
N MET A 525 8.12 1.21 -0.41
CA MET A 525 9.55 1.49 -0.24
C MET A 525 10.06 1.20 1.16
N LYS A 526 9.31 1.62 2.19
CA LYS A 526 9.64 1.30 3.59
C LYS A 526 9.67 -0.21 3.80
N TYR A 527 8.67 -0.92 3.27
CA TYR A 527 8.61 -2.37 3.34
C TYR A 527 9.81 -3.04 2.68
N TYR A 528 10.12 -2.68 1.43
CA TYR A 528 11.20 -3.27 0.66
C TYR A 528 12.57 -3.05 1.31
N LEU A 529 12.86 -1.84 1.77
CA LEU A 529 14.10 -1.55 2.49
C LEU A 529 14.18 -2.35 3.79
N THR A 530 13.10 -2.41 4.56
CA THR A 530 13.07 -3.20 5.81
C THR A 530 13.32 -4.67 5.50
N PHE A 531 12.61 -5.24 4.53
CA PHE A 531 12.76 -6.64 4.16
C PHE A 531 14.21 -6.97 3.80
N ILE A 532 14.79 -6.27 2.82
CA ILE A 532 16.12 -6.63 2.33
C ILE A 532 17.20 -6.42 3.38
N LEU A 533 17.08 -5.36 4.20
CA LEU A 533 18.04 -5.07 5.25
C LEU A 533 18.06 -6.20 6.29
N ASN A 534 16.89 -6.71 6.68
CA ASN A 534 16.82 -7.80 7.64
C ASN A 534 17.30 -9.12 7.06
N SER A 535 16.95 -9.42 5.81
CA SER A 535 17.46 -10.61 5.12
C SER A 535 18.99 -10.63 5.04
N ILE A 536 19.61 -9.48 4.75
CA ILE A 536 21.07 -9.36 4.71
C ILE A 536 21.67 -9.47 6.12
N LEU A 537 21.06 -8.83 7.12
CA LEU A 537 21.52 -8.94 8.51
C LEU A 537 21.48 -10.38 9.02
N ASP A 538 20.44 -11.13 8.69
CA ASP A 538 20.33 -12.56 9.03
C ASP A 538 21.43 -13.36 8.35
N PHE A 539 21.55 -13.22 7.03
CA PHE A 539 22.58 -13.92 6.26
C PHE A 539 23.99 -13.65 6.78
N MET A 540 24.34 -12.40 7.10
CA MET A 540 25.71 -12.08 7.53
C MET A 540 25.98 -12.41 9.00
N ALA A 541 24.96 -12.49 9.85
CA ALA A 541 25.12 -12.81 11.26
C ALA A 541 25.29 -14.32 11.48
N GLU A 542 24.60 -15.14 10.70
CA GLU A 542 24.78 -16.59 10.65
C GLU A 542 26.03 -16.88 9.82
N GLN A 543 26.99 -17.69 10.31
CA GLN A 543 28.28 -17.96 9.66
C GLN A 543 28.13 -18.43 8.20
N SER A 544 28.03 -17.48 7.27
CA SER A 544 27.58 -17.70 5.91
C SER A 544 28.71 -18.14 5.00
N VAL A 545 28.32 -18.86 3.95
CA VAL A 545 29.25 -19.33 2.91
C VAL A 545 29.70 -18.13 2.08
N ASP A 546 30.99 -17.83 2.16
CA ASP A 546 31.71 -17.04 1.17
C ASP A 546 31.56 -17.76 -0.19
N THR A 547 30.71 -17.23 -1.05
CA THR A 547 30.25 -17.92 -2.27
C THR A 547 31.18 -17.63 -3.43
N ASP A 548 31.80 -16.44 -3.46
CA ASP A 548 32.81 -16.07 -4.46
C ASP A 548 34.25 -16.52 -4.10
N ASN A 549 34.46 -17.05 -2.89
CA ASN A 549 35.73 -17.52 -2.33
C ASN A 549 36.80 -16.40 -2.24
N ASP A 550 36.42 -15.14 -2.04
CA ASP A 550 37.35 -14.02 -1.86
C ASP A 550 37.94 -13.92 -0.44
N GLY A 551 37.53 -14.84 0.44
CA GLY A 551 37.93 -14.95 1.83
C GLY A 551 37.10 -14.07 2.74
N LYS A 552 35.99 -13.46 2.29
CA LYS A 552 35.09 -12.62 3.09
C LYS A 552 33.63 -12.90 2.71
N VAL A 553 32.72 -12.51 3.60
CA VAL A 553 31.29 -12.52 3.31
C VAL A 553 30.85 -11.13 2.86
N SER A 554 30.13 -11.06 1.74
CA SER A 554 29.63 -9.82 1.16
C SER A 554 28.11 -9.82 0.90
N ILE A 555 27.55 -8.65 0.57
CA ILE A 555 26.16 -8.52 0.08
C ILE A 555 26.00 -9.25 -1.27
N ASP A 556 27.04 -9.27 -2.11
CA ASP A 556 26.97 -9.97 -3.39
C ASP A 556 26.87 -11.50 -3.17
N ASP A 557 27.55 -12.06 -2.16
CA ASP A 557 27.36 -13.47 -1.74
C ASP A 557 25.94 -13.76 -1.32
N TYR A 558 25.32 -12.84 -0.55
CA TYR A 558 23.91 -12.96 -0.20
C TYR A 558 23.05 -13.08 -1.45
N PHE A 559 23.19 -12.18 -2.43
CA PHE A 559 22.39 -12.21 -3.64
C PHE A 559 22.58 -13.49 -4.46
N ILE A 560 23.82 -13.97 -4.59
CA ILE A 560 24.13 -15.23 -5.28
C ILE A 560 23.49 -16.40 -4.54
N ALA A 561 23.61 -16.45 -3.21
CA ALA A 561 22.99 -17.49 -2.40
C ALA A 561 21.46 -17.51 -2.55
N GLN A 562 20.80 -16.34 -2.54
CA GLN A 562 19.35 -16.25 -2.76
C GLN A 562 18.94 -16.79 -4.13
N GLU A 563 19.71 -16.50 -5.17
CA GLU A 563 19.46 -16.99 -6.52
C GLU A 563 19.63 -18.51 -6.63
N ILE A 564 20.70 -19.07 -6.05
CA ILE A 564 20.93 -20.52 -5.99
C ILE A 564 19.79 -21.21 -5.23
N MET A 565 19.43 -20.70 -4.06
CA MET A 565 18.35 -21.25 -3.24
C MET A 565 17.02 -21.24 -4.00
N LEU A 566 16.66 -20.12 -4.62
CA LEU A 566 15.42 -20.03 -5.40
C LEU A 566 15.43 -20.97 -6.62
N GLY A 567 16.56 -21.05 -7.32
CA GLY A 567 16.76 -21.96 -8.44
C GLY A 567 16.62 -23.43 -8.05
N SER A 568 17.10 -23.80 -6.85
CA SER A 568 17.00 -25.16 -6.32
C SER A 568 15.56 -25.57 -5.97
N LEU A 569 14.69 -24.61 -5.68
CA LEU A 569 13.27 -24.84 -5.40
C LEU A 569 12.41 -24.90 -6.66
N ASN A 570 12.99 -24.73 -7.84
CA ASN A 570 12.22 -24.68 -9.09
C ASN A 570 11.55 -26.04 -9.36
N GLY A 571 10.21 -26.05 -9.43
CA GLY A 571 9.42 -27.27 -9.51
C GLY A 571 9.23 -27.99 -8.17
N GLY A 572 9.72 -27.41 -7.08
CA GLY A 572 9.61 -27.94 -5.73
C GLY A 572 8.20 -27.88 -5.14
N THR A 573 7.97 -28.73 -4.16
CA THR A 573 6.71 -28.86 -3.41
C THR A 573 6.62 -27.83 -2.28
N ILE A 574 5.42 -27.60 -1.74
CA ILE A 574 5.25 -26.75 -0.54
C ILE A 574 6.20 -27.16 0.60
N LYS A 575 6.43 -28.48 0.77
CA LYS A 575 7.30 -29.01 1.84
C LYS A 575 8.74 -28.50 1.74
N GLU A 576 9.23 -28.16 0.56
CA GLU A 576 10.56 -27.59 0.38
C GLU A 576 10.55 -26.09 0.69
N TYR A 577 9.52 -25.37 0.25
CA TYR A 577 9.37 -23.94 0.52
C TYR A 577 9.18 -23.59 2.01
N ILE A 578 8.53 -24.43 2.81
CA ILE A 578 8.35 -24.17 4.26
C ILE A 578 9.66 -24.29 5.06
N LYS A 579 10.68 -24.98 4.52
CA LYS A 579 11.99 -25.14 5.18
C LYS A 579 12.86 -23.89 5.08
N ILE A 580 12.57 -22.99 4.14
CA ILE A 580 13.32 -21.76 3.93
C ILE A 580 13.18 -20.83 5.13
N ASP A 581 14.26 -20.26 5.64
CA ASP A 581 14.17 -19.29 6.73
C ASP A 581 13.51 -17.98 6.28
N ASN A 582 12.64 -17.43 7.13
CA ASN A 582 11.92 -16.21 6.81
C ASN A 582 12.45 -15.05 7.67
N PRO A 583 13.42 -14.26 7.16
CA PRO A 583 14.06 -13.17 7.90
C PRO A 583 13.08 -12.08 8.34
N ALA A 584 11.91 -12.01 7.71
CA ALA A 584 10.87 -11.06 8.06
C ALA A 584 10.10 -11.42 9.35
N GLN A 585 10.18 -12.65 9.86
CA GLN A 585 9.39 -13.11 11.02
C GLN A 585 9.66 -12.31 12.31
N ILE A 586 10.86 -11.77 12.49
CA ILE A 586 11.22 -11.00 13.68
C ILE A 586 10.49 -9.64 13.73
N ILE A 587 10.05 -9.13 12.57
CA ILE A 587 9.49 -7.78 12.42
C ILE A 587 7.96 -7.77 12.31
N TYR A 588 7.35 -8.92 12.02
CA TYR A 588 5.90 -9.06 11.78
C TYR A 588 5.15 -9.73 12.92
#